data_AF-A0A1X2G555-F1
#
_entry.id   AF-A0A1X2G555-F1
#
_cell.length_a   1.000
_cell.length_b   1.000
_cell.length_c   1.000
_cell.angle_alpha   90.00
_cell.angle_beta   90.00
_cell.angle_gamma   90.00
#
_symmetry.space_group_name_H-M   'P 1'
#
loop_
_entity.id
_entity.type
_entity.pdbx_description
1 polymer ?
#
loop_
_entity_poly.entity_id
_entity_poly.type
_entity_poly.pdbx_seq_one_letter_code
_entity_poly.pdbx_strand_id
1 'polypeptide(L)' 'MTSFPLDLTFSKVILQSADYRCTKEALATVSLLSVDSIFYAPSDKREQATEARRKFLHPDGDH' A
#
# COMPACT_ATOMS: atom_id res chain seq x y z
N MET A 1 -12.03 10.47 -16.16
CA MET A 1 -11.79 9.50 -15.08
C MET A 1 -12.34 10.11 -13.80
N THR A 2 -13.66 10.04 -13.62
CA THR A 2 -14.43 10.76 -12.60
C THR A 2 -15.30 9.80 -11.76
N SER A 3 -15.20 8.50 -12.02
CA SER A 3 -16.05 7.48 -11.42
C SER A 3 -15.49 6.93 -10.09
N PHE A 4 -14.22 7.20 -9.78
CA PHE A 4 -13.56 6.75 -8.57
C PHE A 4 -13.29 7.94 -7.64
N PRO A 5 -13.61 7.85 -6.34
CA PRO A 5 -13.28 8.87 -5.35
C PRO A 5 -11.81 8.72 -4.90
N LEU A 6 -10.89 8.58 -5.86
CA LEU A 6 -9.47 8.36 -5.64
C LEU A 6 -8.66 9.36 -6.46
N ASP A 7 -7.42 9.60 -6.07
CA ASP A 7 -6.50 10.36 -6.90
C ASP A 7 -6.39 9.77 -8.31
N LEU A 8 -6.17 10.65 -9.29
CA LEU A 8 -6.08 10.28 -10.70
C LEU A 8 -5.02 9.20 -10.96
N THR A 9 -3.91 9.25 -10.21
CA THR A 9 -2.82 8.27 -10.29
C THR A 9 -3.29 6.88 -9.87
N PHE A 10 -3.96 6.75 -8.73
CA PHE A 10 -4.46 5.46 -8.26
C PHE A 10 -5.60 4.91 -9.12
N SER A 11 -6.47 5.79 -9.59
CA SER A 11 -7.52 5.44 -10.55
C SER A 11 -6.94 4.83 -11.83
N LYS A 12 -5.83 5.39 -12.34
CA LYS A 12 -5.13 4.85 -13.52
C LYS A 12 -4.47 3.50 -13.24
N VAL A 13 -3.83 3.32 -12.07
CA VAL A 13 -3.22 2.05 -11.66
C VAL A 13 -4.27 0.93 -11.60
N ILE A 14 -5.42 1.19 -10.99
CA ILE A 14 -6.50 0.19 -10.89
C ILE A 14 -7.00 -0.18 -12.29
N LEU A 15 -7.22 0.79 -13.18
CA LEU A 15 -7.70 0.52 -14.53
C LEU A 15 -6.67 -0.29 -15.34
N GLN A 16 -5.39 0.08 -15.26
CA GLN A 16 -4.32 -0.63 -15.99
C GLN A 16 -4.06 -2.03 -15.44
N SER A 17 -4.28 -2.26 -14.14
CA SER A 17 -4.05 -3.56 -13.51
C SER A 17 -4.86 -4.70 -14.12
N ALA A 18 -5.99 -4.40 -14.77
CA ALA A 18 -6.81 -5.37 -15.48
C ALA A 18 -6.06 -6.00 -16.66
N ASP A 19 -5.30 -5.20 -17.41
CA ASP A 19 -4.48 -5.66 -18.53
C ASP A 19 -3.32 -6.56 -18.06
N TYR A 20 -2.77 -6.25 -16.89
CA TYR A 20 -1.70 -7.01 -16.23
C TYR A 20 -2.21 -8.18 -15.38
N ARG A 21 -3.53 -8.38 -15.28
CA ARG A 21 -4.19 -9.43 -14.49
C ARG A 21 -3.80 -9.42 -12.99
N CYS A 22 -3.49 -8.25 -12.44
CA CYS A 22 -3.09 -8.07 -11.04
C CYS A 22 -4.04 -7.12 -10.27
N THR A 23 -5.32 -7.07 -10.67
CA THR A 23 -6.29 -6.12 -10.12
C THR A 23 -6.53 -6.29 -8.63
N LYS A 24 -6.47 -7.52 -8.11
CA LYS A 24 -6.70 -7.79 -6.69
C LYS A 24 -5.56 -7.21 -5.84
N GLU A 25 -4.33 -7.43 -6.29
CA GLU A 25 -3.10 -6.95 -5.66
C GLU A 25 -3.05 -5.41 -5.73
N ALA A 26 -3.31 -4.84 -6.91
CA ALA A 26 -3.36 -3.39 -7.09
C ALA A 26 -4.41 -2.73 -6.20
N LEU A 27 -5.60 -3.32 -6.05
CA LEU A 27 -6.63 -2.82 -5.14
C LEU A 27 -6.19 -2.88 -3.67
N ALA A 28 -5.52 -3.96 -3.25
CA ALA A 28 -5.00 -4.09 -1.89
C ALA A 28 -3.94 -3.02 -1.59
N THR A 29 -2.99 -2.83 -2.51
CA THR A 29 -1.95 -1.79 -2.40
C THR A 29 -2.58 -0.39 -2.35
N VAL A 30 -3.48 -0.03 -3.28
CA VAL A 30 -4.13 1.29 -3.28
C VAL A 30 -4.96 1.51 -2.00
N SER A 31 -5.60 0.47 -1.47
CA SER A 31 -6.35 0.58 -0.21
C SER A 31 -5.44 0.92 0.98
N LEU A 32 -4.27 0.30 1.05
CA LEU A 32 -3.27 0.59 2.09
C LEU A 32 -2.66 1.99 1.95
N LEU A 33 -2.52 2.50 0.73
CA LEU A 33 -2.00 3.84 0.46
C LEU A 33 -3.03 4.96 0.68
N SER A 34 -4.32 4.62 0.71
CA SER A 34 -5.41 5.58 0.89
C SER A 34 -5.71 5.88 2.36
N VAL A 35 -5.00 5.23 3.29
CA VAL A 35 -5.16 5.41 4.74
C VAL A 35 -3.86 5.94 5.36
N ASP A 36 -3.96 6.46 6.58
CA ASP A 36 -2.79 6.82 7.37
C ASP A 36 -1.90 5.59 7.64
N SER A 37 -0.63 5.86 7.97
CA SER A 37 0.36 4.80 8.19
C SER A 37 -0.13 3.78 9.22
N ILE A 38 -0.25 2.53 8.77
CA ILE A 38 -0.63 1.39 9.61
C ILE A 38 0.46 0.97 10.60
N PHE A 39 1.69 1.46 10.42
CA PHE A 39 2.82 1.13 11.28
C PHE A 39 2.91 2.08 12.46
N TYR A 40 2.73 1.55 13.67
CA TYR A 40 2.88 2.30 14.91
C TYR A 40 4.27 2.07 15.53
N ALA A 41 4.99 3.16 15.83
CA ALA A 41 6.34 3.11 16.39
C ALA A 41 6.48 4.08 17.57
N PRO A 42 6.07 3.68 18.79
CA PRO A 42 6.23 4.52 19.98
C PRO A 42 7.72 4.66 20.32
N SER A 43 8.11 5.83 20.82
CA SER A 43 9.50 6.22 21.10
C SER A 43 10.24 5.18 21.96
N ASP A 44 9.58 4.67 23.01
CA ASP A 44 10.17 3.77 23.98
C ASP A 44 10.31 2.32 23.48
N LYS A 45 9.63 1.97 22.37
CA LYS A 45 9.65 0.61 21.78
C LYS A 45 9.98 0.61 20.29
N ARG A 46 10.75 1.61 19.85
CA ARG A 46 11.07 1.83 18.44
C ARG A 46 11.81 0.64 17.82
N GLU A 47 12.69 -0.01 18.57
CA GLU A 47 13.43 -1.20 18.11
C GLU A 47 12.50 -2.40 17.87
N GLN A 48 11.62 -2.70 18.82
CA GLN A 48 10.61 -3.77 18.70
C GLN A 48 9.64 -3.51 17.54
N ALA A 49 9.20 -2.25 17.37
CA ALA A 49 8.35 -1.85 16.24
C ALA A 49 9.07 -2.03 14.89
N THR A 50 10.37 -1.74 14.83
CA THR A 50 11.19 -1.92 13.62
C THR A 50 11.36 -3.41 13.28
N GLU A 51 11.61 -4.24 14.29
CA GLU A 51 11.71 -5.70 14.10
C GLU A 51 10.39 -6.30 13.62
N ALA A 52 9.25 -5.85 14.17
CA ALA A 52 7.93 -6.24 13.71
C ALA A 52 7.69 -5.82 12.25
N ARG A 53 8.02 -4.56 11.90
CA ARG A 53 7.90 -4.05 10.53
C ARG A 53 8.76 -4.83 9.53
N ARG A 54 9.95 -5.29 9.95
CA ARG A 54 10.85 -6.10 9.10
C ARG A 54 10.21 -7.38 8.56
N LYS A 55 9.23 -7.94 9.28
CA LYS A 55 8.51 -9.16 8.85
C LYS A 55 7.59 -8.92 7.66
N PHE A 56 7.23 -7.67 7.37
CA PHE A 56 6.31 -7.28 6.29
C PHE A 56 7.02 -6.61 5.12
N LEU A 57 8.35 -6.48 5.17
CA LEU A 57 9.15 -5.91 4.09
C LEU A 57 9.35 -6.96 2.99
N HIS A 58 9.01 -6.61 1.76
CA HIS A 58 9.33 -7.40 0.58
C HIS A 58 10.66 -6.89 -0.02
N PRO A 59 11.58 -7.77 -0.46
CA PRO A 59 12.88 -7.34 -1.00
C PRO A 59 12.77 -6.50 -2.27
N ASP A 60 11.75 -6.74 -3.09
CA ASP A 60 11.58 -6.08 -4.39
C ASP A 60 10.88 -4.72 -4.30
N GLY A 61 10.38 -4.33 -3.13
CA GLY A 61 9.68 -3.06 -2.96
C GLY A 61 8.77 -3.03 -1.75
N ASP A 62 8.24 -1.86 -1.46
CA ASP A 62 7.29 -1.65 -0.36
C ASP A 62 5.82 -1.63 -0.83
N HIS A 63 5.53 -1.64 -2.14
CA HIS A 63 4.19 -1.50 -2.74
C HIS A 63 3.96 -2.48 -3.89
#